data_AF-M0ND16-F1
#
_entry.id   AF-M0ND16-F1
#
_cell.length_a   1.000
_cell.length_b   1.000
_cell.length_c   1.000
_cell.angle_alpha   90.00
_cell.angle_beta   90.00
_cell.angle_gamma   90.00
#
_symmetry.space_group_name_H-M   'P 1'
#
loop_
_entity.id
_entity.type
_entity.pdbx_description
1 polymer ?
#
loop_
_entity_poly.entity_id
_entity_poly.type
_entity_poly.pdbx_seq_one_letter_code
_entity_poly.pdbx_strand_id
1 'polypeptide(L)' 'MGERACYRAVCPNCDLQVSIADETCPGCGADLETDG' A
#
# COMPACT_ATOMS: atom_id res chain seq x y z
N MET A 1 7.08 20.90 8.30
CA MET A 1 6.02 19.88 8.51
C MET A 1 6.14 18.91 7.35
N GLY A 2 6.93 17.85 7.50
CA GLY A 2 7.22 16.90 6.43
C GLY A 2 6.04 15.98 6.26
N GLU A 3 5.29 16.18 5.18
CA GLU A 3 4.30 15.25 4.68
C GLU A 3 4.94 13.85 4.53
N ARG A 4 4.50 12.92 5.39
CA ARG A 4 4.89 11.51 5.32
C ARG A 4 4.19 10.82 4.16
N ALA A 5 4.28 11.40 2.96
CA ALA A 5 3.51 11.02 1.78
C ALA A 5 4.35 10.32 0.69
N CYS A 6 5.50 9.74 1.05
CA CYS A 6 6.42 9.11 0.09
C CYS A 6 6.72 7.62 0.39
N TYR A 7 5.84 6.91 1.11
CA TYR A 7 5.91 5.46 1.23
C TYR A 7 4.73 4.79 0.52
N ARG A 8 4.55 5.15 -0.77
CA ARG A 8 3.46 4.62 -1.60
C ARG A 8 3.97 3.39 -2.36
N ALA A 9 3.38 2.23 -2.10
CA ALA A 9 3.58 1.02 -2.87
C ALA A 9 2.46 0.88 -3.92
N VAL A 10 2.64 -0.05 -4.85
CA VAL A 10 1.64 -0.42 -5.83
C VAL A 10 1.20 -1.84 -5.53
N CYS A 11 -0.11 -2.06 -5.46
CA CYS A 11 -0.66 -3.39 -5.28
C CYS A 11 -0.36 -4.24 -6.53
N PRO A 12 0.29 -5.41 -6.40
CA PRO A 12 0.64 -6.25 -7.55
C PRO A 12 -0.55 -6.96 -8.20
N ASN A 13 -1.74 -6.86 -7.60
CA ASN A 13 -2.94 -7.55 -8.07
C ASN A 13 -3.83 -6.67 -8.95
N CYS A 14 -3.90 -5.37 -8.65
CA CYS A 14 -4.79 -4.42 -9.32
C CYS A 14 -4.11 -3.11 -9.71
N ASP A 15 -2.80 -3.00 -9.51
CA ASP A 15 -1.97 -1.82 -9.79
C ASP A 15 -2.43 -0.54 -9.08
N LEU A 16 -3.26 -0.68 -8.04
CA LEU A 16 -3.69 0.44 -7.23
C LEU A 16 -2.52 0.95 -6.41
N GLN A 17 -2.33 2.28 -6.41
CA GLN A 17 -1.34 2.88 -5.54
C GLN A 17 -1.86 2.94 -4.09
N VAL A 18 -1.20 2.19 -3.22
CA VAL A 18 -1.53 1.94 -1.80
C VAL A 18 -0.40 2.42 -0.90
N SER A 19 -0.63 2.59 0.40
CA SER A 19 0.49 2.87 1.31
C SER A 19 1.17 1.56 1.70
N ILE A 20 2.49 1.56 1.92
CA ILE A 20 3.14 0.38 2.55
C ILE A 20 2.68 0.15 4.00
N ALA A 21 2.00 1.12 4.59
CA ALA A 21 1.40 0.99 5.92
C ALA A 21 0.02 0.33 5.88
N ASP A 22 -0.57 0.17 4.69
CA ASP A 22 -1.81 -0.59 4.52
C ASP A 22 -1.46 -2.08 4.53
N GLU A 23 -2.05 -2.83 5.46
CA GLU A 23 -1.95 -4.29 5.53
C GLU A 23 -2.79 -4.97 4.43
N THR A 24 -3.76 -4.25 3.86
CA THR A 24 -4.67 -4.78 2.84
C THR A 24 -4.99 -3.71 1.81
N CYS A 25 -5.07 -4.09 0.54
CA CYS A 25 -5.38 -3.17 -0.55
C CYS A 25 -6.85 -2.74 -0.49
N PRO A 26 -7.18 -1.44 -0.40
CA PRO A 26 -8.56 -0.96 -0.35
C PRO A 26 -9.31 -1.07 -1.69
N GLY A 27 -8.60 -1.35 -2.80
CA GLY A 27 -9.23 -1.51 -4.12
C GLY A 27 -9.70 -2.93 -4.41
N CYS A 28 -8.84 -3.92 -4.16
CA CYS A 28 -9.13 -5.32 -4.48
C CYS A 28 -9.28 -6.23 -3.26
N GLY A 29 -8.87 -5.77 -2.06
CA GLY A 29 -8.88 -6.58 -0.85
C GLY A 29 -7.72 -7.57 -0.73
N ALA A 30 -6.68 -7.47 -1.58
CA ALA A 30 -5.50 -8.32 -1.46
C ALA A 30 -4.64 -7.93 -0.24
N ASP A 31 -4.18 -8.91 0.52
CA ASP A 31 -3.26 -8.71 1.63
C ASP A 31 -1.91 -8.17 1.12
N LEU A 32 -1.49 -7.04 1.66
CA LEU A 32 -0.26 -6.33 1.34
C LEU A 32 0.79 -6.61 2.43
N GLU A 33 0.84 -7.85 2.94
CA GLU A 33 1.74 -8.29 4.03
C GLU A 33 3.13 -7.69 3.81
N THR A 34 3.42 -6.66 4.60
CA THR A 34 4.74 -6.06 4.68
C THR A 34 5.50 -6.95 5.64
N ASP A 35 6.22 -7.93 5.10
CA ASP A 35 7.18 -8.73 5.84
C ASP A 35 8.29 -7.80 6.35
N GLY A 36 8.19 -7.36 7.62
CA GLY A 36 9.27 -6.79 8.44
C GLY A 36 9.20 -5.30 8.75
#